data_AF-A0A7Y7CT76-F1
#
_entry.id   AF-A0A7Y7CT76-F1
#
_cell.length_a   1.000
_cell.length_b   1.000
_cell.length_c   1.000
_cell.angle_alpha   90.00
_cell.angle_beta   90.00
_cell.angle_gamma   90.00
#
_symmetry.space_group_name_H-M   'P 1'
#
loop_
_entity.id
_entity.type
_entity.pdbx_description
1 polymer ?
#
loop_
_entity_poly.entity_id
_entity_poly.type
_entity_poly.pdbx_seq_one_letter_code
_entity_poly.pdbx_strand_id
1 'polypeptide(L)'
;MIEYVQRGEIIREAELPADVTLLEYLRLERRNTSAKEGCASGDCGACTVALGHLTGDGVRFTSVNGCIIPAAELHGRELVTAADLGNLEYLHPVQRAFVTEHASQCGFCTPGFVMSAFVLLQNNPEPTDDEIRQAIAGNLCRCTGYGPIVAAVKHAALLAKNLRKEQIEQEQFEKEKHHSSANLLAQIAPAGTSSGLALPASLDSLAAALSESPGVQIIAGGTDLMLEVTQNLHAKPQMIGLSRIP
;
A
#
# COMPACT_ATOMS: atom_id res chain seq x y z
N MET A 1 -2.51 19.05 6.72
CA MET A 1 -2.26 18.70 5.30
C MET A 1 -1.38 17.46 5.29
N ILE A 2 -1.65 16.48 4.44
CA ILE A 2 -0.75 15.33 4.26
C ILE A 2 0.01 15.42 2.94
N GLU A 3 1.22 14.86 2.90
CA GLU A 3 2.09 14.82 1.73
C GLU A 3 2.58 13.39 1.55
N TYR A 4 2.42 12.83 0.35
CA TYR A 4 2.84 11.46 0.05
C TYR A 4 3.35 11.36 -1.39
N VAL A 5 4.10 10.32 -1.71
CA VAL A 5 4.59 10.09 -3.08
C VAL A 5 3.63 9.16 -3.81
N GLN A 6 3.27 9.50 -5.05
CA GLN A 6 2.58 8.59 -5.96
C GLN A 6 3.01 8.90 -7.39
N ARG A 7 3.33 7.86 -8.18
CA ARG A 7 3.77 8.00 -9.58
C ARG A 7 4.94 8.98 -9.78
N GLY A 8 5.88 9.02 -8.83
CA GLY A 8 7.05 9.90 -8.91
C GLY A 8 6.75 11.38 -8.65
N GLU A 9 5.60 11.71 -8.05
CA GLU A 9 5.21 13.07 -7.68
C GLU A 9 4.85 13.14 -6.20
N ILE A 10 5.09 14.29 -5.57
CA ILE A 10 4.56 14.60 -4.22
C ILE A 10 3.12 15.07 -4.37
N ILE A 11 2.20 14.26 -3.87
CA ILE A 11 0.78 14.59 -3.76
C ILE A 11 0.55 15.30 -2.44
N ARG A 12 -0.19 16.42 -2.49
CA ARG A 12 -0.61 17.19 -1.32
C ARG A 12 -2.12 17.12 -1.21
N GLU A 13 -2.60 16.66 -0.07
CA GLU A 13 -4.04 16.55 0.21
C GLU A 13 -4.41 17.46 1.38
N ALA A 14 -5.60 18.07 1.27
CA ALA A 14 -6.19 18.84 2.36
C ALA A 14 -6.42 17.96 3.59
N GLU A 15 -6.87 18.55 4.69
CA GLU A 15 -7.00 17.80 5.94
C GLU A 15 -8.04 16.68 5.84
N LEU A 16 -7.57 15.43 5.85
CA LEU A 16 -8.39 14.23 5.91
C LEU A 16 -8.81 13.97 7.37
N PRO A 17 -10.08 13.66 7.64
CA PRO A 17 -10.53 13.21 8.96
C PRO A 17 -9.77 11.97 9.43
N ALA A 18 -9.55 11.89 10.75
CA ALA A 18 -8.76 10.83 11.38
C ALA A 18 -9.28 9.41 11.09
N ASP A 19 -10.59 9.24 10.97
CA ASP A 19 -11.27 7.96 10.76
C ASP A 19 -11.62 7.65 9.30
N VAL A 20 -11.28 8.53 8.35
CA VAL A 20 -11.41 8.21 6.92
C VAL A 20 -10.39 7.13 6.57
N THR A 21 -10.87 5.99 6.08
CA THR A 21 -10.01 4.89 5.68
C THR A 21 -9.30 5.21 4.37
N LEU A 22 -8.11 4.64 4.16
CA LEU A 22 -7.39 4.76 2.90
C LEU A 22 -8.22 4.25 1.70
N LEU A 23 -9.01 3.20 1.89
CA LEU A 23 -9.89 2.68 0.85
C LEU A 23 -10.99 3.68 0.47
N GLU A 24 -11.60 4.32 1.47
CA GLU A 24 -12.62 5.34 1.27
C GLU A 24 -12.04 6.56 0.53
N TYR A 25 -10.90 7.07 1.01
CA TYR A 25 -10.15 8.14 0.34
C TYR A 25 -9.89 7.83 -1.14
N LEU A 26 -9.36 6.64 -1.43
CA LEU A 26 -9.03 6.24 -2.80
C LEU A 26 -10.26 6.20 -3.70
N ARG A 27 -11.36 5.61 -3.23
CA ARG A 27 -12.55 5.35 -4.05
C ARG A 27 -13.44 6.57 -4.19
N LEU A 28 -13.66 7.31 -3.10
CA LEU A 28 -14.64 8.39 -3.05
C LEU A 28 -14.03 9.72 -3.42
N GLU A 29 -12.85 10.05 -2.91
CA GLU A 29 -12.20 11.34 -3.17
C GLU A 29 -11.33 11.26 -4.44
N ARG A 30 -10.45 10.27 -4.54
CA ARG A 30 -9.51 10.14 -5.67
C ARG A 30 -10.10 9.42 -6.88
N ARG A 31 -11.32 8.88 -6.77
CA ARG A 31 -12.01 8.09 -7.82
C ARG A 31 -11.18 6.92 -8.36
N ASN A 32 -10.15 6.49 -7.63
CA ASN A 32 -9.37 5.31 -7.93
C ASN A 32 -10.11 4.09 -7.38
N THR A 33 -10.78 3.37 -8.28
CA THR A 33 -11.59 2.21 -7.93
C THR A 33 -10.82 0.89 -8.03
N SER A 34 -9.49 0.91 -8.16
CA SER A 34 -8.69 -0.31 -8.31
C SER A 34 -8.72 -1.19 -7.05
N ALA A 35 -8.56 -0.60 -5.87
CA ALA A 35 -8.79 -1.27 -4.60
C ALA A 35 -10.29 -1.48 -4.34
N LYS A 36 -10.67 -2.66 -3.86
CA LYS A 36 -12.07 -3.06 -3.70
C LYS A 36 -12.44 -3.23 -2.23
N GLU A 37 -13.67 -2.84 -1.90
CA GLU A 37 -14.27 -3.16 -0.61
C GLU A 37 -14.93 -4.53 -0.69
N GLY A 38 -14.40 -5.50 0.06
CA GLY A 38 -14.97 -6.85 0.15
C GLY A 38 -15.59 -7.15 1.51
N CYS A 39 -14.86 -6.89 2.59
CA CYS A 39 -15.25 -7.22 3.97
C CYS A 39 -15.21 -6.03 4.94
N ALA A 40 -14.45 -4.98 4.62
CA ALA A 40 -14.16 -3.85 5.51
C ALA A 40 -13.57 -4.23 6.90
N SER A 41 -13.01 -5.42 7.06
CA SER A 41 -12.44 -5.92 8.32
C SER A 41 -10.95 -6.29 8.23
N GLY A 42 -10.34 -6.16 7.05
CA GLY A 42 -8.97 -6.63 6.81
C GLY A 42 -8.85 -8.10 6.38
N ASP A 43 -9.92 -8.89 6.45
CA ASP A 43 -9.84 -10.34 6.24
C ASP A 43 -9.65 -10.78 4.79
N CYS A 44 -10.29 -10.09 3.83
CA CYS A 44 -10.37 -10.57 2.45
C CYS A 44 -9.22 -10.14 1.52
N GLY A 45 -8.44 -9.12 1.91
CA GLY A 45 -7.37 -8.56 1.08
C GLY A 45 -7.79 -7.95 -0.26
N ALA A 46 -9.08 -7.75 -0.55
CA ALA A 46 -9.52 -7.16 -1.83
C ALA A 46 -9.13 -5.66 -1.96
N CYS A 47 -8.83 -5.02 -0.83
CA CYS A 47 -8.41 -3.62 -0.72
C CYS A 47 -6.89 -3.46 -0.59
N THR A 48 -6.09 -4.51 -0.86
CA THR A 48 -4.64 -4.44 -0.69
C THR A 48 -4.03 -3.38 -1.60
N VAL A 49 -3.21 -2.51 -1.00
CA VAL A 49 -2.33 -1.53 -1.68
C VAL A 49 -0.92 -1.66 -1.11
N ALA A 50 0.07 -1.07 -1.78
CA ALA A 50 1.44 -1.06 -1.29
C ALA A 50 1.80 0.32 -0.74
N LEU A 51 2.39 0.32 0.47
CA LEU A 51 2.99 1.51 1.06
C LEU A 51 4.51 1.36 1.11
N GLY A 52 5.19 2.20 0.34
CA GLY A 52 6.63 2.36 0.35
C GLY A 52 7.07 3.29 1.46
N HIS A 53 8.16 2.94 2.13
CA HIS A 53 8.79 3.81 3.11
C HIS A 53 10.30 3.83 2.95
N LEU A 54 10.88 4.98 3.25
CA LEU A 54 12.32 5.15 3.18
C LEU A 54 13.00 4.35 4.28
N THR A 55 14.00 3.57 3.87
CA THR A 55 14.93 2.82 4.73
C THR A 55 16.35 3.21 4.34
N GLY A 56 17.36 2.76 5.10
CA GLY A 56 18.77 2.99 4.76
C GLY A 56 19.16 2.46 3.38
N ASP A 57 18.47 1.43 2.89
CA ASP A 57 18.76 0.74 1.63
C ASP A 57 17.84 1.19 0.47
N GLY A 58 17.04 2.24 0.67
CA GLY A 58 16.08 2.76 -0.31
C GLY A 58 14.63 2.56 0.14
N VAL A 59 13.70 2.46 -0.81
CA VAL A 59 12.27 2.32 -0.49
C VAL A 59 11.91 0.86 -0.30
N ARG A 60 11.35 0.52 0.86
CA ARG A 60 10.79 -0.80 1.14
C ARG A 60 9.27 -0.76 1.11
N PHE A 61 8.65 -1.71 0.42
CA PHE A 61 7.20 -1.78 0.31
C PHE A 61 6.60 -2.78 1.30
N THR A 62 5.46 -2.42 1.87
CA THR A 62 4.62 -3.30 2.68
C THR A 62 3.21 -3.32 2.09
N SER A 63 2.58 -4.49 2.02
CA SER A 63 1.17 -4.62 1.66
C SER A 63 0.31 -4.26 2.87
N VAL A 64 -0.72 -3.44 2.66
CA VAL A 64 -1.67 -3.05 3.71
C VAL A 64 -3.10 -3.17 3.22
N ASN A 65 -4.02 -3.44 4.14
CA ASN A 65 -5.46 -3.44 3.86
C ASN A 65 -6.00 -2.01 3.95
N GLY A 66 -6.30 -1.39 2.80
CA GLY A 66 -6.77 -0.01 2.76
C GLY A 66 -8.03 0.27 3.58
N CYS A 67 -8.87 -0.75 3.84
CA CYS A 67 -10.10 -0.60 4.61
C CYS A 67 -9.90 -0.38 6.12
N ILE A 68 -8.73 -0.68 6.68
CA ILE A 68 -8.49 -0.63 8.14
C ILE A 68 -7.24 0.18 8.50
N ILE A 69 -6.81 1.06 7.61
CA ILE A 69 -5.74 2.02 7.85
C ILE A 69 -6.28 3.44 7.60
N PRO A 70 -6.05 4.40 8.50
CA PRO A 70 -6.38 5.80 8.25
C PRO A 70 -5.71 6.32 6.99
N ALA A 71 -6.41 7.10 6.17
CA ALA A 71 -5.84 7.68 4.95
C ALA A 71 -4.67 8.63 5.26
N ALA A 72 -4.70 9.29 6.42
CA ALA A 72 -3.65 10.19 6.86
C ALA A 72 -2.29 9.48 7.10
N GLU A 73 -2.26 8.15 7.30
CA GLU A 73 -1.01 7.36 7.36
C GLU A 73 -0.21 7.38 6.06
N LEU A 74 -0.78 7.86 4.95
CA LEU A 74 -0.05 8.11 3.72
C LEU A 74 1.07 9.14 3.88
N HIS A 75 0.96 10.06 4.85
CA HIS A 75 1.96 11.11 5.04
C HIS A 75 3.39 10.53 5.10
N GLY A 76 4.30 11.01 4.26
CA GLY A 76 5.67 10.50 4.19
C GLY A 76 5.78 9.01 3.77
N ARG A 77 4.84 8.49 2.98
CA ARG A 77 4.92 7.17 2.33
C ARG A 77 4.77 7.31 0.82
N GLU A 78 5.18 6.27 0.09
CA GLU A 78 4.85 6.09 -1.31
C GLU A 78 3.63 5.19 -1.44
N LEU A 79 2.59 5.65 -2.14
CA LEU A 79 1.41 4.84 -2.43
C LEU A 79 1.51 4.23 -3.83
N VAL A 80 1.33 2.92 -3.91
CA VAL A 80 1.15 2.21 -5.17
C VAL A 80 -0.14 1.39 -5.11
N THR A 81 -1.00 1.60 -6.10
CA THR A 81 -2.25 0.85 -6.31
C THR A 81 -2.16 -0.01 -7.57
N ALA A 82 -3.11 -0.93 -7.75
CA ALA A 82 -3.12 -1.79 -8.95
C ALA A 82 -3.31 -0.98 -10.25
N ALA A 83 -3.90 0.22 -10.18
CA ALA A 83 -4.01 1.14 -11.31
C ALA A 83 -2.69 1.85 -11.65
N ASP A 84 -1.69 1.83 -10.76
CA ASP A 84 -0.41 2.50 -10.96
C ASP A 84 0.63 1.58 -11.62
N LEU A 85 0.39 0.27 -11.63
CA LEU A 85 1.35 -0.72 -12.17
C LEU A 85 1.38 -0.76 -13.70
N GLY A 86 0.26 -0.47 -14.36
CA GLY A 86 0.13 -0.61 -15.80
C GLY A 86 -1.25 -0.19 -16.30
N ASN A 87 -1.43 -0.28 -17.62
CA ASN A 87 -2.67 0.05 -18.32
C ASN A 87 -3.00 -1.03 -19.36
N LEU A 88 -4.05 -0.82 -20.17
CA LEU A 88 -4.51 -1.82 -21.14
C LEU A 88 -3.50 -2.09 -22.27
N GLU A 89 -2.59 -1.17 -22.55
CA GLU A 89 -1.54 -1.31 -23.57
C GLU A 89 -0.28 -1.93 -22.98
N TYR A 90 0.07 -1.52 -21.75
CA TYR A 90 1.29 -1.94 -21.06
C TYR A 90 0.95 -2.49 -19.68
N LEU A 91 0.89 -3.82 -19.60
CA LEU A 91 0.67 -4.53 -18.33
C LEU A 91 2.00 -4.73 -17.60
N HIS A 92 1.99 -4.45 -16.30
CA HIS A 92 3.07 -4.87 -15.41
C HIS A 92 3.27 -6.39 -15.49
N PRO A 93 4.49 -6.93 -15.31
CA PRO A 93 4.76 -8.37 -15.33
C PRO A 93 3.80 -9.20 -14.47
N VAL A 94 3.46 -8.70 -13.28
CA VAL A 94 2.46 -9.32 -12.40
C VAL A 94 1.08 -9.36 -13.06
N GLN A 95 0.58 -8.23 -13.58
CA GLN A 95 -0.72 -8.20 -14.25
C GLN A 95 -0.76 -9.12 -15.47
N ARG A 96 0.31 -9.10 -16.28
CA ARG A 96 0.45 -9.97 -17.46
C ARG A 96 0.41 -11.45 -17.08
N ALA A 97 1.16 -11.85 -16.05
CA ALA A 97 1.18 -13.23 -15.58
C ALA A 97 -0.19 -13.68 -15.06
N PHE A 98 -0.94 -12.81 -14.37
CA PHE A 98 -2.29 -13.13 -13.92
C PHE A 98 -3.26 -13.38 -15.07
N VAL A 99 -3.13 -12.65 -16.18
CA VAL A 99 -3.91 -12.89 -17.40
C VAL A 99 -3.50 -14.22 -18.04
N THR A 100 -2.20 -14.44 -18.25
CA THR A 100 -1.67 -15.63 -18.93
C THR A 100 -1.98 -16.92 -18.20
N GLU A 101 -1.85 -16.94 -16.87
CA GLU A 101 -2.08 -18.13 -16.05
C GLU A 101 -3.55 -18.33 -15.66
N HIS A 102 -4.49 -17.55 -16.23
CA HIS A 102 -5.92 -17.61 -15.89
C HIS A 102 -6.20 -17.43 -14.38
N ALA A 103 -5.42 -16.58 -13.73
CA ALA A 103 -5.51 -16.30 -12.29
C ALA A 103 -6.66 -15.37 -11.90
N SER A 104 -7.57 -15.07 -12.83
CA SER A 104 -8.71 -14.19 -12.65
C SER A 104 -9.95 -14.73 -13.35
N GLN A 105 -11.07 -14.81 -12.62
CA GLN A 105 -12.39 -15.15 -13.18
C GLN A 105 -13.35 -13.98 -13.02
N CYS A 106 -14.03 -13.84 -11.88
CA CYS A 106 -14.92 -12.70 -11.62
C CYS A 106 -14.17 -11.35 -11.54
N GLY A 107 -12.84 -11.38 -11.35
CA GLY A 107 -11.98 -10.21 -11.36
C GLY A 107 -11.96 -9.38 -10.07
N PHE A 108 -12.87 -9.61 -9.13
CA PHE A 108 -13.04 -8.72 -7.97
C PHE A 108 -11.83 -8.75 -7.01
N CYS A 109 -11.30 -9.94 -6.70
CA CYS A 109 -10.15 -10.08 -5.80
C CYS A 109 -8.81 -9.82 -6.50
N THR A 110 -8.79 -9.79 -7.84
CA THR A 110 -7.56 -9.75 -8.65
C THR A 110 -6.64 -8.57 -8.30
N PRO A 111 -7.14 -7.33 -8.12
CA PRO A 111 -6.28 -6.21 -7.72
C PRO A 111 -5.52 -6.45 -6.41
N GLY A 112 -6.18 -7.06 -5.42
CA GLY A 112 -5.57 -7.38 -4.13
C GLY A 112 -4.43 -8.38 -4.25
N PHE A 113 -4.65 -9.48 -4.97
CA PHE A 113 -3.61 -10.47 -5.24
C PHE A 113 -2.44 -9.90 -6.05
N VAL A 114 -2.74 -9.05 -7.05
CA VAL A 114 -1.71 -8.38 -7.86
C VAL A 114 -0.84 -7.49 -6.98
N MET A 115 -1.43 -6.74 -6.04
CA MET A 115 -0.65 -5.90 -5.12
C MET A 115 0.18 -6.71 -4.13
N SER A 116 -0.36 -7.79 -3.57
CA SER A 116 0.42 -8.69 -2.71
C SER A 116 1.60 -9.33 -3.45
N ALA A 117 1.39 -9.77 -4.69
CA ALA A 117 2.46 -10.31 -5.54
C ALA A 117 3.50 -9.24 -5.92
N PHE A 118 3.05 -8.01 -6.22
CA PHE A 118 3.93 -6.88 -6.48
C PHE A 118 4.86 -6.61 -5.29
N VAL A 119 4.30 -6.48 -4.08
CA VAL A 119 5.10 -6.23 -2.86
C VAL A 119 6.10 -7.35 -2.61
N LEU A 120 5.67 -8.61 -2.75
CA LEU A 120 6.57 -9.76 -2.63
C LEU A 120 7.76 -9.63 -3.58
N LEU A 121 7.51 -9.39 -4.87
CA LEU A 121 8.55 -9.39 -5.91
C LEU A 121 9.45 -8.14 -5.89
N GLN A 122 8.98 -7.04 -5.31
CA GLN A 122 9.82 -5.87 -5.04
C GLN A 122 10.85 -6.18 -3.94
N ASN A 123 10.44 -6.90 -2.90
CA ASN A 123 11.29 -7.21 -1.74
C ASN A 123 12.11 -8.50 -1.92
N ASN A 124 11.59 -9.48 -2.65
CA ASN A 124 12.22 -10.76 -2.95
C ASN A 124 11.93 -11.15 -4.42
N PRO A 125 12.87 -10.90 -5.36
CA PRO A 125 12.70 -11.21 -6.78
C PRO A 125 12.63 -12.70 -7.12
N GLU A 126 13.13 -13.58 -6.24
CA GLU A 126 13.19 -15.04 -6.46
C GLU A 126 12.53 -15.77 -5.28
N PRO A 127 11.22 -15.56 -5.04
CA PRO A 127 10.55 -16.13 -3.88
C PRO A 127 10.33 -17.64 -4.05
N THR A 128 10.42 -18.35 -2.94
CA THR A 128 10.01 -19.75 -2.83
C THR A 128 8.49 -19.91 -2.91
N ASP A 129 8.02 -21.12 -3.17
CA ASP A 129 6.60 -21.45 -3.15
C ASP A 129 5.90 -21.07 -1.83
N ASP A 130 6.58 -21.25 -0.70
CA ASP A 130 6.01 -20.97 0.61
C ASP A 130 5.95 -19.47 0.88
N GLU A 131 6.94 -18.69 0.44
CA GLU A 131 6.88 -17.23 0.48
C GLU A 131 5.76 -16.69 -0.41
N ILE A 132 5.54 -17.29 -1.58
CA ILE A 132 4.41 -16.94 -2.45
C ILE A 132 3.08 -17.19 -1.74
N ARG A 133 2.90 -18.39 -1.16
CA ARG A 133 1.67 -18.74 -0.42
C ARG A 133 1.45 -17.80 0.76
N GLN A 134 2.52 -17.48 1.50
CA GLN A 134 2.46 -16.58 2.63
C GLN A 134 2.07 -15.17 2.20
N ALA A 135 2.65 -14.65 1.12
CA ALA A 135 2.36 -13.31 0.63
C ALA A 135 0.89 -13.14 0.20
N ILE A 136 0.26 -14.19 -0.30
CA ILE A 136 -1.15 -14.15 -0.74
C ILE A 136 -2.14 -14.67 0.30
N ALA A 137 -1.69 -15.13 1.47
CA ALA A 137 -2.53 -15.77 2.47
C ALA A 137 -3.66 -14.86 2.99
N GLY A 138 -3.41 -13.55 3.03
CA GLY A 138 -4.40 -12.53 3.40
C GLY A 138 -5.38 -12.14 2.28
N ASN A 139 -5.33 -12.79 1.11
CA ASN A 139 -6.22 -12.50 -0.02
C ASN A 139 -7.17 -13.68 -0.26
N LEU A 140 -8.48 -13.41 -0.27
CA LEU A 140 -9.50 -14.44 -0.47
C LEU A 140 -10.00 -14.45 -1.91
N CYS A 141 -10.08 -15.65 -2.50
CA CYS A 141 -10.68 -15.86 -3.81
C CYS A 141 -11.74 -16.97 -3.72
N ARG A 142 -12.94 -16.69 -4.22
CA ARG A 142 -14.01 -17.69 -4.25
C ARG A 142 -14.12 -18.46 -5.58
N CYS A 143 -13.37 -18.07 -6.61
CA CYS A 143 -13.56 -18.55 -7.98
C CYS A 143 -12.43 -19.45 -8.48
N THR A 144 -11.17 -19.07 -8.28
CA THR A 144 -10.02 -19.66 -9.00
C THR A 144 -9.45 -20.92 -8.38
N GLY A 145 -9.71 -21.19 -7.09
CA GLY A 145 -9.09 -22.30 -6.37
C GLY A 145 -7.59 -22.11 -6.11
N TYR A 146 -7.07 -20.88 -6.21
CA TYR A 146 -5.69 -20.45 -5.85
C TYR A 146 -4.52 -21.01 -6.67
N GLY A 147 -4.62 -22.22 -7.23
CA GLY A 147 -3.55 -22.81 -8.06
C GLY A 147 -3.04 -21.89 -9.17
N PRO A 148 -3.96 -21.36 -10.03
CA PRO A 148 -3.62 -20.37 -11.05
C PRO A 148 -2.95 -19.10 -10.52
N ILE A 149 -3.32 -18.64 -9.32
CA ILE A 149 -2.75 -17.44 -8.69
C ILE A 149 -1.29 -17.70 -8.29
N VAL A 150 -1.01 -18.85 -7.67
CA VAL A 150 0.36 -19.24 -7.32
C VAL A 150 1.22 -19.37 -8.58
N ALA A 151 0.69 -19.97 -9.66
CA ALA A 151 1.37 -20.05 -10.94
C ALA A 151 1.68 -18.65 -11.52
N ALA A 152 0.73 -17.72 -11.43
CA ALA A 152 0.92 -16.34 -11.89
C ALA A 152 2.04 -15.61 -11.14
N VAL A 153 2.16 -15.77 -9.82
CA VAL A 153 3.26 -15.13 -9.06
C VAL A 153 4.63 -15.69 -9.49
N LYS A 154 4.74 -17.02 -9.67
CA LYS A 154 5.97 -17.65 -10.18
C LYS A 154 6.33 -17.15 -11.57
N HIS A 155 5.35 -17.10 -12.47
CA HIS A 155 5.55 -16.60 -13.82
C HIS A 155 5.96 -15.12 -13.78
N ALA A 156 5.32 -14.28 -12.96
CA ALA A 156 5.70 -12.88 -12.79
C ALA A 156 7.16 -12.71 -12.34
N ALA A 157 7.66 -13.56 -11.43
CA ALA A 157 9.07 -13.56 -11.02
C ALA A 157 10.02 -13.83 -12.21
N LEU A 158 9.68 -14.81 -13.05
CA LEU A 158 10.44 -15.11 -14.27
C LEU A 158 10.43 -13.94 -15.27
N LEU A 159 9.27 -13.32 -15.47
CA LEU A 159 9.14 -12.15 -16.34
C LEU A 159 9.95 -10.96 -15.85
N ALA A 160 9.91 -10.67 -14.54
CA ALA A 160 10.68 -9.60 -13.94
C ALA A 160 12.18 -9.83 -14.07
N LYS A 161 12.65 -11.09 -13.96
CA LYS A 161 14.06 -11.45 -14.16
C LYS A 161 14.51 -11.24 -15.61
N ASN A 162 13.67 -11.57 -16.58
CA ASN A 162 13.97 -11.38 -18.00
C ASN A 162 13.96 -9.90 -18.39
N LEU A 163 12.98 -9.13 -17.89
CA LEU A 163 12.96 -7.68 -18.09
C LEU A 163 14.18 -7.01 -17.45
N ARG A 164 14.61 -7.41 -16.26
CA ARG A 164 15.87 -6.88 -15.70
C ARG A 164 17.06 -7.19 -16.59
N LYS A 165 17.12 -8.34 -17.25
CA LYS A 165 18.21 -8.64 -18.20
C LYS A 165 18.15 -7.74 -19.44
N GLU A 166 16.96 -7.53 -20.01
CA GLU A 166 16.74 -6.64 -21.17
C GLU A 166 16.92 -5.15 -20.81
N GLN A 167 16.50 -4.76 -19.60
CA GLN A 167 16.62 -3.41 -19.07
C GLN A 167 18.03 -3.10 -18.58
N ILE A 168 18.82 -4.05 -18.05
CA ILE A 168 20.24 -3.83 -17.73
C ILE A 168 21.05 -3.43 -18.98
N GLU A 169 20.62 -3.83 -20.18
CA GLU A 169 21.20 -3.39 -21.45
C GLU A 169 20.74 -1.97 -21.86
N GLN A 170 19.60 -1.46 -21.33
CA GLN A 170 19.06 -0.11 -21.57
C GLN A 170 19.29 0.90 -20.43
N GLU A 171 19.45 0.45 -19.18
CA GLU A 171 19.57 1.24 -17.94
C GLU A 171 20.90 2.01 -17.86
N GLN A 172 21.88 1.71 -18.72
CA GLN A 172 23.03 2.58 -18.92
C GLN A 172 22.66 3.94 -19.57
N PHE A 173 21.43 4.09 -20.10
CA PHE A 173 20.97 5.29 -20.80
C PHE A 173 19.97 6.17 -20.02
N GLU A 174 19.20 5.63 -19.05
CA GLU A 174 18.06 6.34 -18.44
C GLU A 174 18.26 6.84 -16.99
N LYS A 175 19.48 6.79 -16.45
CA LYS A 175 19.81 7.24 -15.08
C LYS A 175 19.56 8.73 -14.77
N GLU A 176 19.07 9.53 -15.71
CA GLU A 176 18.95 11.00 -15.57
C GLU A 176 17.50 11.56 -15.47
N LYS A 177 16.44 10.73 -15.48
CA LYS A 177 15.05 11.26 -15.48
C LYS A 177 14.15 10.90 -14.30
N HIS A 178 14.49 9.93 -13.47
CA HIS A 178 13.72 9.62 -12.27
C HIS A 178 14.37 10.24 -11.03
N HIS A 179 13.71 11.23 -10.43
CA HIS A 179 13.88 11.47 -9.01
C HIS A 179 13.42 10.19 -8.32
N SER A 180 14.36 9.38 -7.82
CA SER A 180 14.03 8.13 -7.14
C SER A 180 13.02 8.45 -6.02
N SER A 181 12.01 7.59 -5.82
CA SER A 181 11.00 7.80 -4.77
C SER A 181 11.64 8.05 -3.40
N ALA A 182 12.86 7.55 -3.15
CA ALA A 182 13.64 7.86 -1.95
C ALA A 182 13.97 9.37 -1.82
N ASN A 183 14.36 10.04 -2.91
CA ASN A 183 14.65 11.47 -2.91
C ASN A 183 13.41 12.31 -2.66
N LEU A 184 12.25 11.89 -3.18
CA LEU A 184 10.98 12.58 -2.95
C LEU A 184 10.50 12.38 -1.52
N LEU A 185 10.59 11.15 -1.00
CA LEU A 185 10.25 10.84 0.40
C LEU A 185 11.13 11.60 1.38
N ALA A 186 12.43 11.75 1.09
CA ALA A 186 13.36 12.51 1.92
C ALA A 186 13.04 14.03 1.99
N GLN A 187 12.21 14.55 1.08
CA GLN A 187 11.76 15.95 1.10
C GLN A 187 10.52 16.17 1.97
N ILE A 188 9.82 15.11 2.36
CA ILE A 188 8.60 15.19 3.15
C ILE A 188 8.97 15.16 4.65
N ALA A 189 8.30 15.99 5.44
CA ALA A 189 8.51 16.01 6.89
C ALA A 189 8.20 14.62 7.50
N PRO A 190 9.00 14.14 8.47
CA PRO A 190 8.71 12.86 9.13
C PRO A 190 7.44 12.86 9.97
N ALA A 191 7.13 14.01 10.58
CA ALA A 191 5.93 14.24 11.35
C ALA A 191 4.86 14.92 10.50
N GLY A 192 3.60 14.57 10.74
CA GLY A 192 2.47 15.15 10.04
C GLY A 192 1.25 15.29 10.94
N THR A 193 0.31 16.13 10.52
CA THR A 193 -1.00 16.25 11.15
C THR A 193 -2.06 16.40 10.07
N SER A 194 -3.15 15.65 10.24
CA SER A 194 -4.34 15.72 9.39
C SER A 194 -5.57 15.68 10.28
N SER A 195 -6.55 16.58 10.09
CA SER A 195 -7.79 16.72 10.86
C SER A 195 -8.08 15.57 11.85
N GLY A 196 -7.61 15.72 13.09
CA GLY A 196 -7.82 14.77 14.18
C GLY A 196 -6.76 13.67 14.36
N LEU A 197 -5.92 13.35 13.38
CA LEU A 197 -4.81 12.40 13.51
C LEU A 197 -3.46 13.13 13.59
N ALA A 198 -2.78 12.99 14.74
CA ALA A 198 -1.39 13.40 14.90
C ALA A 198 -0.44 12.25 14.57
N LEU A 199 0.63 12.51 13.81
CA LEU A 199 1.66 11.54 13.46
C LEU A 199 3.02 12.00 14.02
N PRO A 200 3.26 11.86 15.33
CA PRO A 200 4.54 12.20 15.95
C PRO A 200 5.67 11.31 15.43
N ALA A 201 6.85 11.89 15.22
CA ALA A 201 8.04 11.21 14.69
C ALA A 201 9.17 11.05 15.72
N SER A 202 8.89 11.26 17.00
CA SER A 202 9.82 11.09 18.11
C SER A 202 9.07 10.84 19.42
N LEU A 203 9.74 10.25 20.41
CA LEU A 203 9.16 10.08 21.75
C LEU A 203 8.76 11.41 22.39
N ASP A 204 9.53 12.48 22.17
CA ASP A 204 9.22 13.82 22.69
C ASP A 204 7.95 14.40 22.04
N SER A 205 7.81 14.28 20.72
CA SER A 205 6.60 14.75 20.02
C SER A 205 5.37 13.90 20.35
N LEU A 206 5.56 12.60 20.62
CA LEU A 206 4.50 11.72 21.12
C LEU A 206 4.07 12.13 22.54
N ALA A 207 5.02 12.37 23.44
CA ALA A 207 4.73 12.81 24.79
C ALA A 207 4.01 14.16 24.82
N ALA A 208 4.40 15.09 23.94
CA ALA A 208 3.71 16.37 23.76
C ALA A 208 2.26 16.16 23.30
N ALA A 209 2.04 15.36 22.23
CA ALA A 209 0.70 15.09 21.71
C ALA A 209 -0.22 14.42 22.76
N LEU A 210 0.30 13.47 23.54
CA LEU A 210 -0.44 12.82 24.62
C LEU A 210 -0.77 13.78 25.78
N SER A 211 0.12 14.74 26.06
CA SER A 211 -0.10 15.75 27.10
C SER A 211 -1.16 16.77 26.68
N GLU A 212 -1.20 17.13 25.40
CA GLU A 212 -2.18 18.05 24.82
C GLU A 212 -3.58 17.44 24.72
N SER A 213 -3.68 16.12 24.51
CA SER A 213 -4.95 15.40 24.35
C SER A 213 -5.05 14.18 25.29
N PRO A 214 -5.23 14.38 26.62
CA PRO A 214 -5.33 13.27 27.56
C PRO A 214 -6.51 12.34 27.23
N GLY A 215 -6.24 11.04 27.14
CA GLY A 215 -7.27 10.02 26.87
C GLY A 215 -7.60 9.80 25.39
N VAL A 216 -6.92 10.50 24.48
CA VAL A 216 -7.02 10.21 23.04
C VAL A 216 -6.52 8.79 22.74
N GLN A 217 -7.19 8.10 21.83
CA GLN A 217 -6.79 6.75 21.47
C GLN A 217 -5.55 6.78 20.59
N ILE A 218 -4.66 5.82 20.83
CA ILE A 218 -3.43 5.64 20.07
C ILE A 218 -3.69 4.57 18.99
N ILE A 219 -3.18 4.79 17.79
CA ILE A 219 -3.28 3.87 16.66
C ILE A 219 -1.90 3.49 16.14
N ALA A 220 -1.74 2.21 15.81
CA ALA A 220 -0.59 1.70 15.07
C ALA A 220 -1.04 1.12 13.74
N GLY A 221 -1.28 -0.19 13.66
CA GLY A 221 -1.70 -0.85 12.42
C GLY A 221 -3.17 -0.70 12.06
N GLY A 222 -4.01 -0.19 12.97
CA GLY A 222 -5.45 -0.01 12.75
C GLY A 222 -6.29 -1.30 12.74
N THR A 223 -5.67 -2.47 12.85
CA THR A 223 -6.33 -3.80 12.79
C THR A 223 -7.35 -4.08 13.89
N ASP A 224 -7.38 -3.24 14.92
CA ASP A 224 -8.32 -3.27 16.05
C ASP A 224 -9.20 -2.01 16.05
N LEU A 225 -8.59 -0.84 16.21
CA LEU A 225 -9.29 0.42 16.43
C LEU A 225 -10.13 0.84 15.21
N MET A 226 -9.65 0.57 13.98
CA MET A 226 -10.43 0.91 12.78
C MET A 226 -11.60 -0.05 12.56
N LEU A 227 -11.63 -1.22 13.20
CA LEU A 227 -12.84 -2.08 13.18
C LEU A 227 -13.99 -1.44 13.94
N GLU A 228 -13.71 -0.61 14.95
CA GLU A 228 -14.77 0.18 15.58
C GLU A 228 -15.40 1.16 14.58
N VAL A 229 -14.60 1.73 13.67
CA VAL A 229 -15.11 2.61 12.60
C VAL A 229 -15.86 1.79 11.56
N THR A 230 -15.27 0.74 11.01
CA THR A 230 -15.81 0.06 9.83
C THR A 230 -16.89 -0.97 10.13
N GLN A 231 -16.85 -1.61 11.29
CA GLN A 231 -17.81 -2.67 11.67
C GLN A 231 -18.84 -2.16 12.68
N ASN A 232 -18.41 -1.34 13.65
CA ASN A 232 -19.31 -0.83 14.69
C ASN A 232 -19.84 0.57 14.39
N LEU A 233 -19.36 1.23 13.33
CA LEU A 233 -19.77 2.59 12.92
C LEU A 233 -19.54 3.63 14.03
N HIS A 234 -18.52 3.42 14.85
CA HIS A 234 -18.09 4.36 15.88
C HIS A 234 -17.03 5.29 15.32
N ALA A 235 -17.40 6.57 15.15
CA ALA A 235 -16.48 7.61 14.69
C ALA A 235 -15.27 7.74 15.63
N LYS A 236 -14.10 8.00 15.05
CA LYS A 236 -12.84 8.30 15.77
C LYS A 236 -12.35 9.68 15.34
N PRO A 237 -12.93 10.75 15.90
CA PRO A 237 -12.63 12.11 15.45
C PRO A 237 -11.20 12.55 15.82
N GLN A 238 -10.56 11.88 16.78
CA GLN A 238 -9.18 12.16 17.17
C GLN A 238 -8.41 10.88 17.50
N MET A 239 -7.18 10.79 17.02
CA MET A 239 -6.25 9.69 17.26
C MET A 239 -4.79 10.20 17.26
N ILE A 240 -3.89 9.43 17.85
CA ILE A 240 -2.43 9.64 17.74
C ILE A 240 -1.79 8.40 17.13
N GLY A 241 -1.09 8.55 16.01
CA GLY A 241 -0.38 7.47 15.33
C GLY A 241 0.99 7.15 15.94
N LEU A 242 1.39 5.89 15.90
CA LEU A 242 2.72 5.42 16.32
C LEU A 242 3.66 5.05 15.17
N SER A 243 3.18 5.10 13.93
CA SER A 243 3.87 4.50 12.77
C SER A 243 5.21 5.18 12.37
N ARG A 244 5.55 6.29 13.01
CA ARG A 244 6.74 7.12 12.76
C ARG A 244 7.70 7.20 13.94
N ILE A 245 7.37 6.54 15.05
CA ILE A 245 8.26 6.48 16.20
C ILE A 245 9.36 5.45 15.91
N PRO A 246 10.66 5.82 16.00
CA PRO A 246 11.78 4.90 15.76
C PRO A 246 11.85 3.73 16.75
#